data_AF-X1NEU0-F1
#
_entry.id   AF-X1NEU0-F1
#
_cell.length_a   1.000
_cell.length_b   1.000
_cell.length_c   1.000
_cell.angle_alpha   90.00
_cell.angle_beta   90.00
_cell.angle_gamma   90.00
#
_symmetry.space_group_name_H-M   'P 1'
#
loop_
_entity.id
_entity.type
_entity.pdbx_description
1 polymer ?
#
loop_
_entity_poly.entity_id
_entity_poly.type
_entity_poly.pdbx_seq_one_letter_code
_entity_poly.pdbx_strand_id
1 'polypeptide(L)'
;YWWTGRKHAELYPQLIDILKNVWHCRKVVIDATGVGQPVSSFLRQSLGSRVSPFTFTQRSKSELGFTLLAAINSGRLKMYAGDGSSEYQEFWFEMEKAKSQYRPSQTM
;
A
#
# COMPACT_ATOMS: atom_id res chain seq x y z
N TYR A 1 9.99 -6.78 -5.33
CA TYR A 1 9.34 -8.05 -5.69
C TYR A 1 8.27 -7.81 -6.75
N TRP A 2 8.20 -8.63 -7.79
CA TRP A 2 7.03 -8.68 -8.69
C TRP A 2 6.20 -9.93 -8.42
N TRP A 3 4.91 -9.71 -8.17
CA TRP A 3 3.93 -10.72 -7.75
C TRP A 3 3.01 -11.16 -8.90
N THR A 4 3.17 -10.55 -10.08
CA THR A 4 2.38 -10.81 -11.29
C THR A 4 2.61 -12.22 -11.80
N GLY A 5 1.55 -12.86 -12.30
CA GLY A 5 1.59 -14.21 -12.87
C GLY A 5 1.75 -15.35 -11.87
N ARG A 6 1.78 -15.08 -10.56
CA ARG A 6 1.93 -16.11 -9.51
C ARG A 6 0.60 -16.53 -8.90
N LYS A 7 0.50 -17.79 -8.49
CA LYS A 7 -0.70 -18.34 -7.84
C LYS A 7 -0.79 -17.84 -6.39
N HIS A 8 -2.00 -17.56 -5.91
CA HIS A 8 -2.22 -17.14 -4.52
C HIS A 8 -1.64 -18.11 -3.48
N ALA A 9 -1.70 -19.42 -3.75
CA ALA A 9 -1.15 -20.45 -2.87
C ALA A 9 0.37 -20.30 -2.63
N GLU A 10 1.10 -19.75 -3.60
CA GLU A 10 2.54 -19.49 -3.49
C GLU A 10 2.81 -18.12 -2.84
N LEU A 11 1.99 -17.11 -3.16
CA LEU A 11 2.19 -15.74 -2.68
C LEU A 11 1.88 -15.56 -1.20
N TYR A 12 0.86 -16.25 -0.71
CA TYR A 12 0.36 -16.06 0.64
C TYR A 12 1.35 -16.41 1.75
N PRO A 13 2.02 -17.58 1.73
CA PRO A 13 3.08 -17.87 2.69
C PRO A 13 4.21 -16.83 2.65
N GLN A 14 4.60 -16.41 1.44
CA GLN A 14 5.66 -15.41 1.24
C GLN A 14 5.28 -14.04 1.82
N LEU A 15 4.05 -13.57 1.60
CA LEU A 15 3.56 -12.31 2.19
C LEU A 15 3.56 -12.38 3.72
N ILE A 16 3.09 -13.50 4.29
CA ILE A 16 3.09 -13.68 5.74
C ILE A 16 4.51 -13.61 6.29
N ASP A 17 5.46 -14.28 5.65
CA ASP A 17 6.86 -14.28 6.06
C ASP A 17 7.48 -12.87 5.99
N ILE A 18 7.31 -12.16 4.87
CA ILE A 18 7.82 -10.79 4.72
C ILE A 18 7.26 -9.87 5.80
N LEU A 19 5.93 -9.87 5.98
CA LEU A 19 5.26 -8.96 6.92
C LEU A 19 5.59 -9.30 8.38
N LYS A 20 5.74 -10.57 8.72
CA LYS A 20 5.91 -11.03 10.11
C LYS A 20 7.38 -11.15 10.52
N ASN A 21 8.19 -11.77 9.68
CA ASN A 21 9.53 -12.25 10.04
C ASN A 21 10.65 -11.41 9.42
N VAL A 22 10.44 -10.84 8.22
CA VAL A 22 11.47 -10.00 7.57
C VAL A 22 11.36 -8.55 8.00
N TRP A 23 10.15 -7.97 7.91
CA TRP A 23 9.92 -6.55 8.22
C TRP A 23 9.40 -6.30 9.63
N HIS A 24 8.90 -7.34 10.31
CA HIS A 24 8.31 -7.23 11.65
C HIS A 24 7.24 -6.13 11.77
N CYS A 25 6.32 -6.09 10.80
CA CYS A 25 5.30 -5.04 10.73
C CYS A 25 4.41 -5.02 11.98
N ARG A 26 4.31 -3.86 12.63
CA ARG A 26 3.38 -3.64 13.75
C ARG A 26 1.94 -3.48 13.29
N LYS A 27 1.74 -2.83 12.15
CA LYS A 27 0.46 -2.61 11.48
C LYS A 27 0.64 -2.80 9.99
N VAL A 28 -0.36 -3.41 9.38
CA VAL A 28 -0.42 -3.69 7.94
C VAL A 28 -1.80 -3.24 7.47
N VAL A 29 -1.83 -2.36 6.49
CA VAL A 29 -3.08 -1.94 5.85
C VAL A 29 -3.15 -2.62 4.49
N ILE A 30 -4.30 -3.21 4.19
CA ILE A 30 -4.54 -3.89 2.90
C ILE A 30 -5.67 -3.15 2.19
N ASP A 31 -5.46 -2.81 0.91
CA ASP A 31 -6.56 -2.38 0.05
C ASP A 31 -7.59 -3.52 -0.04
N ALA A 32 -8.75 -3.30 0.57
CA ALA A 32 -9.86 -4.23 0.63
C ALA A 32 -10.97 -3.82 -0.35
N THR A 33 -10.63 -3.14 -1.44
CA THR A 33 -11.57 -2.76 -2.49
C THR A 33 -11.68 -3.87 -3.52
N GLY A 34 -12.91 -4.34 -3.78
CA GLY A 34 -13.18 -5.38 -4.78
C GLY A 34 -12.36 -6.66 -4.54
N VAL A 35 -11.46 -6.97 -5.47
CA VAL A 35 -10.62 -8.18 -5.45
C VAL A 35 -9.65 -8.25 -4.26
N GLY A 36 -9.40 -7.14 -3.56
CA GLY A 36 -8.55 -7.10 -2.37
C GLY A 36 -9.19 -7.67 -1.10
N GLN A 37 -10.52 -7.80 -1.05
CA GLN A 37 -11.24 -8.30 0.12
C GLN A 37 -10.79 -9.71 0.57
N PRO A 38 -10.75 -10.72 -0.33
CA PRO A 38 -10.28 -12.05 0.04
C PRO A 38 -8.84 -12.05 0.58
N VAL A 39 -7.95 -11.24 0.00
CA VAL A 39 -6.55 -11.11 0.43
C VAL A 39 -6.48 -10.55 1.85
N SER A 40 -7.23 -9.47 2.12
CA SER A 40 -7.29 -8.88 3.46
C SER A 40 -7.82 -9.87 4.50
N SER A 41 -8.89 -10.61 4.19
CA SER A 41 -9.46 -11.61 5.10
C SER A 41 -8.48 -12.75 5.40
N PHE A 42 -7.82 -13.28 4.37
CA PHE A 42 -6.81 -14.32 4.50
C PHE A 42 -5.62 -13.87 5.37
N LEU A 43 -5.04 -12.70 5.08
CA LEU A 43 -3.91 -12.17 5.84
C LEU A 43 -4.31 -11.87 7.28
N ARG A 44 -5.54 -11.40 7.53
CA ARG A 44 -6.04 -11.17 8.89
C ARG A 44 -6.17 -12.47 9.69
N GLN A 45 -6.54 -13.58 9.06
CA GLN A 45 -6.57 -14.89 9.73
C GLN A 45 -5.16 -15.32 10.19
N SER A 46 -4.13 -15.00 9.41
CA SER A 46 -2.75 -15.41 9.68
C SER A 46 -1.95 -14.44 10.57
N LEU A 47 -2.20 -13.13 10.44
CA LEU A 47 -1.45 -12.06 11.11
C LEU A 47 -2.23 -11.35 12.23
N GLY A 48 -3.52 -11.65 12.36
CA GLY A 48 -4.41 -11.15 13.41
C GLY A 48 -4.69 -9.65 13.32
N SER A 49 -4.72 -9.00 14.49
CA SER A 49 -5.03 -7.56 14.66
C SER A 49 -3.97 -6.60 14.09
N ARG A 50 -2.89 -7.13 13.52
CA ARG A 50 -1.92 -6.35 12.75
C ARG A 50 -2.52 -5.87 11.43
N VAL A 51 -3.41 -6.67 10.82
CA VAL A 51 -4.02 -6.37 9.52
C VAL A 51 -5.29 -5.56 9.70
N SER A 52 -5.36 -4.43 8.99
CA SER A 52 -6.54 -3.56 8.92
C SER A 52 -6.97 -3.40 7.46
N PRO A 53 -8.19 -3.81 7.09
CA PRO A 53 -8.71 -3.53 5.75
C PRO A 53 -8.92 -2.03 5.58
N PHE A 54 -8.61 -1.52 4.39
CA PHE A 54 -8.96 -0.17 3.98
C PHE A 54 -9.73 -0.25 2.66
N THR A 55 -10.98 0.19 2.68
CA THR A 55 -11.81 0.24 1.47
C THR A 55 -11.74 1.64 0.87
N PHE A 56 -11.28 1.72 -0.37
CA PHE A 56 -11.27 2.97 -1.11
C PHE A 56 -12.68 3.30 -1.59
N THR A 57 -13.17 4.44 -1.13
CA THR A 57 -14.29 5.18 -1.68
C THR A 57 -13.75 6.48 -2.25
N GLN A 58 -14.57 7.23 -2.99
CA GLN A 58 -14.17 8.57 -3.41
C GLN A 58 -13.74 9.45 -2.23
N ARG A 59 -14.49 9.40 -1.12
CA ARG A 59 -14.20 10.18 0.08
C ARG A 59 -12.92 9.70 0.78
N SER A 60 -12.84 8.42 1.15
CA SER A 60 -11.68 7.89 1.89
C SER A 60 -10.39 7.97 1.08
N LYS A 61 -10.47 7.88 -0.26
CA LYS A 61 -9.32 8.11 -1.16
C LYS A 61 -8.83 9.55 -1.08
N SER A 62 -9.75 10.53 -1.11
CA SER A 62 -9.42 11.95 -1.04
C SER A 62 -8.78 12.29 0.31
N GLU A 63 -9.41 11.87 1.41
CA GLU A 63 -8.89 12.07 2.78
C GLU A 63 -7.50 11.44 2.96
N LEU A 64 -7.28 10.21 2.47
CA LEU A 64 -5.96 9.58 2.50
C LEU A 64 -4.93 10.32 1.65
N GLY A 65 -5.32 10.80 0.47
CA GLY A 65 -4.45 11.58 -0.42
C GLY A 65 -3.95 12.87 0.24
N PHE A 66 -4.84 13.64 0.86
CA PHE A 66 -4.44 14.84 1.60
C PHE A 66 -3.57 14.52 2.82
N THR A 67 -3.89 13.45 3.55
CA THR A 67 -3.06 12.99 4.69
C THR A 67 -1.66 12.58 4.23
N LEU A 68 -1.55 11.93 3.07
CA LEU A 68 -0.27 11.55 2.47
C LEU A 68 0.56 12.80 2.10
N LEU A 69 -0.05 13.78 1.43
CA LEU A 69 0.62 15.05 1.11
C LEU A 69 1.11 15.77 2.37
N ALA A 70 0.28 15.82 3.42
CA ALA A 70 0.67 16.38 4.71
C ALA A 70 1.85 15.61 5.34
N ALA A 71 1.89 14.28 5.23
CA ALA A 71 3.01 13.48 5.73
C ALA A 71 4.31 13.71 4.96
N ILE A 72 4.23 13.87 3.63
CA ILE A 72 5.37 14.22 2.77
C ILE A 72 5.92 15.59 3.15
N ASN A 73 5.06 16.61 3.16
CA ASN A 73 5.47 18.00 3.40
C ASN A 73 6.00 18.25 4.82
N SER A 74 5.72 17.35 5.76
CA SER A 74 6.25 17.40 7.14
C SER A 74 7.43 16.46 7.38
N GLY A 75 7.99 15.84 6.34
CA GLY A 75 9.14 14.94 6.45
C GLY A 75 8.88 13.65 7.23
N ARG A 76 7.61 13.25 7.38
CA ARG A 76 7.19 12.06 8.15
C ARG A 76 7.12 10.80 7.31
N LEU A 77 7.34 10.90 5.99
CA LEU A 77 7.32 9.77 5.07
C LEU A 77 8.73 9.44 4.59
N LYS A 78 9.12 8.18 4.71
CA LYS A 78 10.31 7.61 4.07
C LYS A 78 9.89 6.84 2.82
N MET A 79 10.68 6.96 1.76
CA MET A 79 10.45 6.31 0.47
C MET A 79 11.59 5.32 0.16
N TYR A 80 11.49 4.65 -0.99
CA TYR A 80 12.47 3.66 -1.44
C TYR A 80 13.88 4.27 -1.50
N ALA A 81 14.88 3.56 -0.97
CA ALA A 81 16.27 4.01 -0.97
C ALA A 81 16.85 3.99 -2.39
N GLY A 82 17.68 4.96 -2.74
CA GLY A 82 18.37 5.04 -4.03
C GLY A 82 19.47 3.98 -4.22
N ASP A 83 19.08 2.72 -4.27
CA ASP A 83 19.98 1.56 -4.37
C ASP A 83 20.26 1.13 -5.83
N GLY A 84 19.61 1.77 -6.81
CA GLY A 84 19.76 1.46 -8.22
C GLY A 84 19.08 0.15 -8.65
N SER A 85 18.33 -0.49 -7.76
CA SER A 85 17.57 -1.70 -8.09
C SER A 85 16.47 -1.40 -9.11
N SER A 86 16.06 -2.43 -9.84
CA SER A 86 14.90 -2.33 -10.74
C SER A 86 13.61 -1.98 -9.98
N GLU A 87 13.52 -2.37 -8.70
CA GLU A 87 12.38 -2.07 -7.85
C GLU A 87 12.34 -0.60 -7.43
N TYR A 88 13.51 -0.01 -7.11
CA TYR A 88 13.67 1.41 -6.92
C TYR A 88 13.27 2.21 -8.18
N GLN A 89 13.71 1.75 -9.36
CA GLN A 89 13.40 2.42 -10.63
C GLN A 89 11.91 2.39 -10.94
N GLU A 90 11.26 1.22 -10.82
CA GLU A 90 9.82 1.07 -11.04
C GLU A 90 9.02 1.94 -10.07
N PHE A 91 9.40 1.94 -8.78
CA PHE A 91 8.75 2.75 -7.76
C PHE A 91 8.75 4.24 -8.14
N TRP A 92 9.90 4.80 -8.52
CA TRP A 92 9.98 6.22 -8.87
C TRP A 92 9.28 6.54 -10.18
N PHE A 93 9.31 5.62 -11.16
CA PHE A 93 8.53 5.75 -12.39
C PHE A 93 7.01 5.84 -12.12
N GLU A 94 6.47 4.99 -11.24
CA GLU A 94 5.06 5.04 -10.86
C GLU A 94 4.73 6.33 -10.05
N MET A 95 5.59 6.67 -9.09
CA MET A 95 5.43 7.87 -8.25
C MET A 95 5.40 9.17 -9.07
N GLU A 96 6.29 9.31 -10.05
CA GLU A 96 6.34 10.49 -10.93
C GLU A 96 5.12 10.61 -11.86
N LYS A 97 4.47 9.48 -12.14
CA LYS A 97 3.27 9.44 -13.00
C LYS A 97 1.97 9.58 -12.24
N ALA A 98 1.99 9.50 -10.91
CA ALA A 98 0.81 9.69 -10.08
C ALA A 98 0.27 11.12 -10.27
N LYS A 99 -1.02 11.25 -10.58
CA LYS A 99 -1.70 12.53 -10.80
C LYS A 99 -2.87 12.72 -9.86
N SER A 100 -3.02 13.93 -9.33
CA SER A 100 -4.22 14.38 -8.62
C SER A 100 -5.20 15.01 -9.60
N GLN A 101 -6.50 14.70 -9.45
CA GLN A 101 -7.58 15.42 -10.12
C GLN A 101 -8.44 16.10 -9.05
N TYR A 102 -8.47 17.42 -9.08
CA TYR A 102 -9.29 18.23 -8.16
C TYR A 102 -10.63 18.51 -8.83
N ARG A 103 -11.72 18.33 -8.07
CA ARG A 103 -13.05 18.73 -8.53
C ARG A 103 -13.26 20.23 -8.24
N PRO A 104 -14.02 20.96 -9.07
CA PRO A 104 -14.20 22.41 -8.93
C PRO A 104 -14.73 22.89 -7.57
N SER A 105 -15.32 22.00 -6.77
CA SER A 105 -15.90 22.30 -5.46
C SER A 105 -14.99 21.99 -4.26
N GLN A 106 -13.72 21.63 -4.47
CA GLN A 106 -12.75 21.39 -3.39
C GLN A 106 -11.53 22.28 -3.57
N THR A 107 -11.50 23.39 -2.83
CA THR A 107 -10.33 24.26 -2.66
C THR A 107 -9.27 23.56 -1.81
N MET A 108 -7.98 23.77 -2.14
CA MET A 108 -6.84 23.36 -1.30
C MET A 108 -6.78 24.15 0.00
#